data_AF-A0A227J600-F1
#
_entry.id   AF-A0A227J600-F1
#
_cell.length_a   1.000
_cell.length_b   1.000
_cell.length_c   1.000
_cell.angle_alpha   90.00
_cell.angle_beta   90.00
_cell.angle_gamma   90.00
#
_symmetry.space_group_name_H-M   'P 1'
#
loop_
_entity.id
_entity.type
_entity.pdbx_description
1 polymer ?
#
loop_
_entity_poly.entity_id
_entity_poly.type
_entity_poly.pdbx_seq_one_letter_code
_entity_poly.pdbx_strand_id
1 'polypeptide(L)'
;QQKRGGYDVKAYPALVDTKDSVEIKLYETEFEQITAMRAGQRRLILLNVPSPIKYLHANLPNKSKLGLYFNPYGKVLDLIDDCIACGVDKLIEEQGGLVWVPEKFEALKEHVRAELGDT
;
A
#
# COMPACT_ATOMS: atom_id res chain seq x y z
N GLN A 1 -9.94 19.75 -17.07
CA GLN A 1 -10.64 19.41 -18.33
C GLN A 1 -9.76 19.88 -19.48
N GLN A 2 -9.27 18.96 -20.32
CA GLN A 2 -8.48 19.34 -21.49
C GLN A 2 -9.19 18.79 -22.73
N LYS A 3 -9.76 19.70 -23.54
CA LYS A 3 -10.46 19.35 -24.78
C LYS A 3 -9.43 19.06 -25.88
N ARG A 4 -9.36 17.81 -26.33
CA ARG A 4 -8.79 17.46 -27.64
C ARG A 4 -9.92 16.87 -28.48
N GLY A 5 -10.27 17.55 -29.58
CA GLY A 5 -11.01 16.96 -30.70
C GLY A 5 -12.46 16.54 -30.45
N GLY A 6 -13.30 17.38 -29.84
CA GLY A 6 -14.77 17.21 -29.87
C GLY A 6 -15.36 16.13 -28.96
N TYR A 7 -14.54 15.37 -28.23
CA TYR A 7 -14.98 14.43 -27.20
C TYR A 7 -14.62 14.97 -25.81
N ASP A 8 -15.58 15.03 -24.90
CA ASP A 8 -15.34 15.34 -23.49
C ASP A 8 -14.69 14.12 -22.81
N VAL A 9 -13.35 14.09 -22.80
CA VAL A 9 -12.58 13.04 -22.13
C VAL A 9 -12.60 13.29 -20.62
N LYS A 10 -13.31 12.44 -19.88
CA LYS A 10 -13.24 12.39 -18.41
C LYS A 10 -12.08 11.49 -18.02
N ALA A 11 -11.03 12.10 -17.48
CA ALA A 11 -9.87 11.39 -16.98
C ALA A 11 -9.87 11.38 -15.45
N TYR A 12 -9.54 10.24 -14.86
CA TYR A 12 -9.52 10.01 -13.43
C TYR A 12 -8.08 9.82 -12.95
N PRO A 13 -7.46 10.81 -12.28
CA PRO A 13 -6.10 10.69 -11.80
C PRO A 13 -6.01 9.74 -10.60
N ALA A 14 -4.98 8.89 -10.59
CA ALA A 14 -4.66 8.03 -9.45
C ALA A 14 -3.15 7.94 -9.22
N LEU A 15 -2.78 7.66 -7.98
CA LEU A 15 -1.43 7.23 -7.63
C LEU A 15 -1.23 5.78 -8.07
N VAL A 16 -0.09 5.49 -8.67
CA VAL A 16 0.28 4.16 -9.16
C VAL A 16 1.56 3.70 -8.49
N ASP A 17 1.56 2.46 -8.02
CA ASP A 17 2.73 1.81 -7.43
C ASP A 17 3.78 1.48 -8.51
N THR A 18 5.00 2.00 -8.35
CA THR A 18 6.18 1.69 -9.19
C THR A 18 7.30 1.03 -8.39
N LYS A 19 6.96 0.39 -7.27
CA LYS A 19 7.82 -0.27 -6.27
C LYS A 19 8.66 0.69 -5.43
N ASP A 20 9.49 1.49 -6.08
CA ASP A 20 10.45 2.39 -5.42
C ASP A 20 9.92 3.83 -5.32
N SER A 21 8.82 4.12 -6.01
CA SER A 21 8.16 5.42 -6.00
C SER A 21 6.65 5.28 -6.21
N VAL A 22 5.97 6.42 -6.31
CA VAL A 22 4.60 6.50 -6.81
C VAL A 22 4.54 7.50 -7.95
N GLU A 23 3.73 7.20 -8.95
CA GLU A 23 3.49 8.07 -10.10
C GLU A 23 2.02 8.49 -10.17
N ILE A 24 1.74 9.58 -10.88
CA ILE A 24 0.36 9.99 -11.20
C ILE A 24 0.04 9.52 -12.62
N LYS A 25 -1.02 8.72 -12.76
CA LYS A 25 -1.55 8.31 -14.08
C LYS A 25 -3.03 8.66 -14.20
N LEU A 26 -3.45 8.90 -15.44
CA LEU A 26 -4.84 9.16 -15.79
C LEU A 26 -5.48 7.86 -16.26
N TYR A 27 -6.63 7.54 -15.70
CA TYR A 27 -7.46 6.39 -16.06
C TYR A 27 -8.75 6.85 -16.76
N GLU A 28 -9.34 5.97 -17.56
CA GLU A 28 -10.58 6.24 -18.29
C GLU A 28 -11.82 5.93 -17.44
N THR A 29 -11.69 5.03 -16.46
CA THR A 29 -12.78 4.63 -15.58
C THR A 29 -12.49 4.90 -14.11
N GLU A 30 -13.55 5.15 -13.33
CA GLU A 30 -13.46 5.32 -11.87
C GLU A 30 -13.03 4.03 -11.17
N PHE A 31 -13.43 2.88 -11.70
CA PHE A 31 -13.04 1.57 -11.16
C PHE A 31 -11.52 1.35 -11.24
N GLU A 32 -10.93 1.63 -12.40
CA GLU A 32 -9.47 1.53 -12.58
C GLU A 32 -8.74 2.55 -11.69
N GLN A 33 -9.26 3.76 -11.58
CA GLN A 33 -8.72 4.79 -10.69
C GLN A 33 -8.68 4.31 -9.24
N ILE A 34 -9.80 3.79 -8.70
CA ILE A 34 -9.88 3.32 -7.31
C ILE A 34 -8.92 2.17 -7.08
N THR A 35 -8.87 1.21 -8.02
CA THR A 35 -7.99 0.04 -7.92
C THR A 35 -6.51 0.46 -7.88
N ALA A 36 -6.11 1.35 -8.79
CA ALA A 36 -4.76 1.89 -8.83
C ALA A 36 -4.45 2.71 -7.57
N MET A 37 -5.38 3.57 -7.15
CA MET A 37 -5.22 4.45 -5.99
C MET A 37 -5.04 3.66 -4.68
N ARG A 38 -5.68 2.49 -4.52
CA ARG A 38 -5.43 1.60 -3.38
C ARG A 38 -3.97 1.16 -3.31
N ALA A 39 -3.46 0.59 -4.39
CA ALA A 39 -2.07 0.17 -4.45
C ALA A 39 -1.10 1.35 -4.30
N GLY A 40 -1.40 2.49 -4.93
CA GLY A 40 -0.61 3.71 -4.86
C GLY A 40 -0.54 4.32 -3.46
N GLN A 41 -1.66 4.42 -2.74
CA GLN A 41 -1.67 4.94 -1.36
C GLN A 41 -0.95 3.99 -0.40
N ARG A 42 -1.17 2.68 -0.52
CA ARG A 42 -0.40 1.69 0.26
C ARG A 42 1.10 1.86 0.03
N ARG A 43 1.54 1.96 -1.24
CA ARG A 43 2.95 2.20 -1.56
C ARG A 43 3.46 3.49 -0.95
N LEU A 44 2.72 4.58 -1.09
CA LEU A 44 3.12 5.88 -0.54
C LEU A 44 3.29 5.82 0.98
N ILE A 45 2.42 5.12 1.69
CA ILE A 45 2.55 4.90 3.14
C ILE A 45 3.80 4.07 3.43
N LEU A 46 3.99 2.94 2.76
CA LEU A 46 5.15 2.06 2.97
C LEU A 46 6.50 2.74 2.67
N LEU A 47 6.54 3.70 1.75
CA LEU A 47 7.75 4.50 1.46
C LEU A 47 8.05 5.53 2.56
N ASN A 48 7.05 5.93 3.36
CA ASN A 48 7.19 6.96 4.39
C ASN A 48 7.14 6.42 5.83
N VAL A 49 6.86 5.13 6.02
CA VAL A 49 6.79 4.47 7.33
C VAL A 49 7.97 3.51 7.47
N PRO A 50 8.68 3.49 8.62
CA PRO A 50 9.76 2.53 8.83
C PRO A 50 9.24 1.09 8.76
N SER A 51 9.91 0.27 7.94
CA SER A 51 9.52 -1.13 7.74
C SER A 51 9.64 -1.95 9.04
N PRO A 52 8.59 -2.72 9.41
CA PRO A 52 8.62 -3.59 10.58
C PRO A 52 9.45 -4.87 10.35
N ILE A 53 9.99 -5.11 9.15
CA ILE A 53 10.70 -6.34 8.79
C ILE A 53 11.80 -6.68 9.81
N LYS A 54 12.62 -5.70 10.21
CA LYS A 54 13.68 -5.93 11.20
C LYS A 54 13.12 -6.41 12.54
N TYR A 55 12.02 -5.81 12.99
CA TYR A 55 11.34 -6.18 14.23
C TYR A 55 10.70 -7.58 14.12
N LEU A 56 10.02 -7.88 13.01
CA LEU A 56 9.43 -9.19 12.75
C LEU A 56 10.50 -10.29 12.69
N HIS A 57 11.63 -10.05 12.03
CA HIS A 57 12.75 -10.99 12.01
C HIS A 57 13.36 -11.23 13.39
N ALA A 58 13.46 -10.19 14.22
CA ALA A 58 13.99 -10.32 15.58
C ALA A 58 13.04 -11.13 16.47
N ASN A 59 11.73 -10.85 16.39
CA ASN A 59 10.73 -11.41 17.31
C ASN A 59 10.05 -12.70 16.84
N LEU A 60 10.25 -13.13 15.59
CA LEU A 60 9.65 -14.39 15.13
C LEU A 60 10.26 -15.59 15.89
N PRO A 61 9.42 -16.47 16.49
CA PRO A 61 9.88 -17.69 17.12
C PRO A 61 10.65 -18.59 16.14
N ASN A 62 11.71 -19.26 16.62
CA ASN A 62 12.54 -20.15 15.77
C ASN A 62 11.73 -21.25 15.08
N LYS A 63 10.66 -21.74 15.71
CA LYS A 63 9.73 -22.72 15.12
C LYS A 63 9.01 -22.15 13.89
N SER A 64 8.55 -20.89 13.96
CA SER A 64 7.93 -20.19 12.84
C SER A 64 8.94 -19.90 11.73
N LYS A 65 10.17 -19.48 12.09
CA LYS A 65 11.27 -19.28 11.13
C LYS A 65 11.60 -20.56 10.35
N LEU A 66 11.68 -21.71 11.03
CA LEU A 66 11.91 -23.02 10.41
C LEU A 66 10.73 -23.43 9.52
N GLY A 67 9.48 -23.22 9.94
CA GLY A 67 8.31 -23.51 9.13
C GLY A 67 8.26 -22.67 7.84
N LEU A 68 8.65 -21.40 7.91
CA LEU A 68 8.73 -20.50 6.76
C LEU A 68 9.86 -20.89 5.79
N TYR A 69 10.93 -21.52 6.26
CA TYR A 69 12.05 -21.95 5.41
C TYR A 69 11.65 -22.99 4.36
N PHE A 70 10.63 -23.81 4.65
CA PHE A 70 10.12 -24.84 3.75
C PHE A 70 8.85 -24.43 3.00
N ASN A 71 8.60 -23.12 2.87
CA ASN A 71 7.42 -22.57 2.22
C ASN A 71 7.39 -22.87 0.70
N PRO A 72 6.27 -23.38 0.14
CA PRO A 72 6.10 -23.55 -1.32
C PRO A 72 6.02 -22.24 -2.12
N TYR A 73 5.83 -21.08 -1.48
CA TYR A 73 5.56 -19.78 -2.13
C TYR A 73 6.80 -18.91 -2.39
N GLY A 74 8.01 -19.47 -2.32
CA GLY A 74 9.24 -18.75 -2.66
C GLY A 74 10.00 -18.21 -1.45
N LYS A 75 10.59 -17.00 -1.56
CA LYS A 75 11.42 -16.45 -0.48
C LYS A 75 10.54 -15.99 0.68
N VAL A 76 10.99 -16.29 1.90
CA VAL A 76 10.31 -15.86 3.13
C VAL A 76 10.10 -14.34 3.20
N LEU A 77 11.07 -13.57 2.71
CA LEU A 77 10.98 -12.11 2.66
C LEU A 77 9.80 -11.63 1.80
N ASP A 78 9.56 -12.26 0.65
CA ASP A 78 8.46 -11.89 -0.23
C ASP A 78 7.10 -12.15 0.44
N LEU A 79 7.00 -13.22 1.24
CA LEU A 79 5.81 -13.49 2.05
C LEU A 79 5.62 -12.47 3.18
N ILE A 80 6.71 -12.07 3.85
CA ILE A 80 6.65 -11.05 4.90
C ILE A 80 6.19 -9.71 4.30
N ASP A 81 6.73 -9.33 3.14
CA ASP A 81 6.33 -8.11 2.44
C ASP A 81 4.84 -8.14 2.05
N ASP A 82 4.33 -9.30 1.61
CA ASP A 82 2.91 -9.49 1.32
C ASP A 82 2.03 -9.38 2.58
N CYS A 83 2.45 -9.98 3.70
CA CYS A 83 1.76 -9.82 4.98
C CYS A 83 1.73 -8.37 5.46
N ILE A 84 2.85 -7.63 5.31
CA ILE A 84 2.91 -6.21 5.65
C ILE A 84 1.97 -5.40 4.76
N ALA A 85 1.97 -5.67 3.44
CA ALA A 85 1.07 -5.00 2.51
C ALA A 85 -0.41 -5.23 2.89
N CYS A 86 -0.77 -6.47 3.24
CA CYS A 86 -2.10 -6.83 3.72
C CYS A 86 -2.45 -6.14 5.04
N GLY A 87 -1.52 -6.08 6.00
CA GLY A 87 -1.70 -5.35 7.27
C GLY A 87 -1.96 -3.86 7.05
N VAL A 88 -1.21 -3.22 6.15
CA VAL A 88 -1.44 -1.83 5.78
C VAL A 88 -2.81 -1.64 5.13
N ASP A 89 -3.21 -2.51 4.20
CA ASP A 89 -4.55 -2.43 3.58
C ASP A 89 -5.66 -2.49 4.63
N LYS A 90 -5.54 -3.40 5.60
CA LYS A 90 -6.50 -3.53 6.70
C LYS A 90 -6.58 -2.24 7.54
N LEU A 91 -5.44 -1.68 7.93
CA LEU A 91 -5.39 -0.42 8.71
C LEU A 91 -5.97 0.78 7.93
N ILE A 92 -5.80 0.80 6.61
CA ILE A 92 -6.43 1.80 5.74
C ILE A 92 -7.95 1.63 5.75
N GLU A 93 -8.45 0.41 5.64
CA GLU A 93 -9.89 0.13 5.68
C GLU A 93 -10.52 0.49 7.04
N GLU A 94 -9.82 0.26 8.15
CA GLU A 94 -10.28 0.63 9.50
C GLU A 94 -10.46 2.15 9.68
N GLN A 95 -9.67 2.97 8.98
CA GLN A 95 -9.80 4.44 8.98
C GLN A 95 -10.81 4.98 7.95
N GLY A 96 -11.59 4.11 7.30
CA GLY A 96 -12.61 4.49 6.33
C GLY A 96 -12.13 4.49 4.87
N GLY A 97 -10.97 3.90 4.58
CA GLY A 97 -10.48 3.64 3.24
C GLY A 97 -9.64 4.77 2.63
N LEU A 98 -9.77 4.95 1.31
CA LEU A 98 -8.90 5.86 0.55
C LEU A 98 -9.13 7.32 0.91
N VAL A 99 -8.01 8.04 1.03
CA VAL A 99 -8.00 9.48 1.31
C VAL A 99 -7.45 10.27 0.13
N TRP A 100 -8.09 11.41 -0.17
CA TRP A 100 -7.73 12.26 -1.32
C TRP A 100 -7.17 13.62 -0.89
N VAL A 101 -7.08 13.83 0.42
CA VAL A 101 -6.77 15.10 1.07
C VAL A 101 -5.45 14.93 1.84
N PRO A 102 -4.46 15.82 1.67
CA PRO A 102 -3.14 15.68 2.29
C PRO A 102 -3.21 15.51 3.82
N GLU A 103 -4.04 16.28 4.49
CA GLU A 103 -4.17 16.25 5.95
C GLU A 103 -4.72 14.90 6.45
N LYS A 104 -5.65 14.30 5.69
CA LYS A 104 -6.18 12.97 5.99
C LYS A 104 -5.14 11.88 5.71
N PHE A 105 -4.33 12.07 4.66
CA PHE A 105 -3.24 11.16 4.36
C PHE A 105 -2.18 11.15 5.46
N GLU A 106 -1.80 12.32 5.97
CA GLU A 106 -0.86 12.42 7.09
C GLU A 106 -1.42 11.72 8.35
N ALA A 107 -2.70 11.91 8.67
CA ALA A 107 -3.33 11.23 9.79
C ALA A 107 -3.35 9.70 9.61
N LEU A 108 -3.70 9.24 8.40
CA LEU A 108 -3.70 7.82 8.05
C LEU A 108 -2.30 7.21 8.15
N LYS A 109 -1.28 7.90 7.63
CA LYS A 109 0.12 7.48 7.70
C LYS A 109 0.59 7.36 9.15
N GLU A 110 0.28 8.33 10.01
CA GLU A 110 0.65 8.28 11.42
C GLU A 110 -0.05 7.14 12.17
N HIS A 111 -1.31 6.85 11.85
CA HIS A 111 -2.03 5.70 12.38
C HIS A 111 -1.37 4.38 11.96
N VAL A 112 -1.07 4.20 10.66
CA VAL A 112 -0.37 3.00 10.18
C VAL A 112 1.01 2.89 10.84
N ARG A 113 1.75 3.98 10.98
CA ARG A 113 3.05 3.96 11.67
C ARG A 113 2.95 3.48 13.12
N ALA A 114 1.88 3.85 13.83
CA ALA A 114 1.67 3.44 15.20
C ALA A 114 1.31 1.96 15.32
N GLU A 115 0.44 1.46 14.44
CA GLU A 115 -0.17 0.13 14.59
C GLU A 115 0.57 -0.98 13.83
N LEU A 116 1.36 -0.66 12.79
CA LEU A 116 1.97 -1.66 11.90
C LEU A 116 2.97 -2.62 12.60
N GLY A 117 3.50 -2.22 13.77
CA GLY A 117 4.34 -3.10 14.60
C GLY A 117 3.56 -3.98 15.58
N ASP A 118 2.33 -3.59 15.89
CA ASP A 118 1.46 -4.22 16.90
C ASP A 118 0.35 -5.09 16.29
N THR A 119 0.14 -4.99 14.96
CA THR A 119 -0.83 -5.77 14.16
C THR A 119 -0.20 -7.03 13.58
#